data_AF-A0A0R0GJL2-F1
#
_entry.id   AF-A0A0R0GJL2-F1
#
_cell.length_a   1.000
_cell.length_b   1.000
_cell.length_c   1.000
_cell.angle_alpha   90.00
_cell.angle_beta   90.00
_cell.angle_gamma   90.00
#
_symmetry.space_group_name_H-M   'P 1'
#
loop_
_entity.id
_entity.type
_entity.pdbx_description
1 polymer ?
#
loop_
_entity_poly.entity_id
_entity_poly.type
_entity_poly.pdbx_seq_one_letter_code
_entity_poly.pdbx_strand_id
1 'polypeptide(L)'
;MSTVTASYNVTPNEPTPNVSMGLSESDQVVRWTHAPTIYIYKENQTQNALERMRDSLSRILVHYYPLAGRLTWIEGGRVALNCNTKGVTLIEAESPKTMDDYGDITTNEKLMSELIPMVDYSQPIEELPLLLVQLTRLKGSSNQGLAIGVAISHVLCDGVAAITFINAWAKLTRGEALDSIEMFPFLDRTIINSTYPPRTPRFDHPALKPLPLKLGSTDTKEEQEKEKTSMMLRLTSQQVEKLKKKANDERPKKDEMSRPYSRYEVMEMCIKGT
;
A
#
# COMPACT_ATOMS: atom_id res chain seq x y z
N MET A 1 -8.31 -19.97 -11.21
CA MET A 1 -8.87 -18.68 -10.76
C MET A 1 -9.40 -18.89 -9.36
N SER A 2 -9.18 -17.93 -8.47
CA SER A 2 -9.84 -17.93 -7.16
C SER A 2 -11.34 -17.67 -7.33
N THR A 3 -12.14 -18.12 -6.39
CA THR A 3 -13.59 -17.93 -6.35
C THR A 3 -13.95 -17.30 -5.01
N VAL A 4 -14.61 -16.15 -5.04
CA VAL A 4 -15.15 -15.50 -3.85
C VAL A 4 -16.30 -16.34 -3.31
N THR A 5 -16.21 -16.74 -2.04
CA THR A 5 -17.24 -17.53 -1.35
C THR A 5 -18.16 -16.64 -0.53
N ALA A 6 -17.63 -15.55 0.05
CA ALA A 6 -18.39 -14.59 0.83
C ALA A 6 -17.73 -13.21 0.83
N SER A 7 -18.53 -12.19 1.13
CA SER A 7 -18.06 -10.81 1.35
C SER A 7 -18.76 -10.23 2.57
N TYR A 8 -18.00 -9.58 3.44
CA TYR A 8 -18.44 -9.02 4.70
C TYR A 8 -18.07 -7.54 4.76
N ASN A 9 -19.00 -6.71 5.23
CA ASN A 9 -18.67 -5.35 5.64
C ASN A 9 -18.31 -5.37 7.13
N VAL A 10 -17.10 -4.92 7.47
CA VAL A 10 -16.60 -4.88 8.85
C VAL A 10 -16.52 -3.44 9.32
N THR A 11 -17.25 -3.12 10.38
CA THR A 11 -17.25 -1.80 11.02
C THR A 11 -16.47 -1.85 12.34
N PRO A 12 -16.06 -0.71 12.90
CA PRO A 12 -15.60 -0.64 14.29
C PRO A 12 -16.60 -1.30 15.25
N ASN A 13 -16.14 -2.02 16.27
CA ASN A 13 -17.01 -2.64 17.28
C ASN A 13 -17.42 -1.66 18.41
N GLU A 14 -16.83 -0.47 18.45
CA GLU A 14 -17.15 0.61 19.38
C GLU A 14 -17.44 1.90 18.60
N PRO A 15 -18.19 2.86 19.18
CA PRO A 15 -18.41 4.17 18.56
C PRO A 15 -17.08 4.90 18.30
N THR A 16 -16.94 5.47 17.10
CA THR A 16 -15.77 6.27 16.72
C THR A 16 -16.17 7.69 16.33
N PRO A 17 -15.23 8.65 16.28
CA PRO A 17 -15.55 10.02 15.87
C PRO A 17 -16.16 10.08 14.47
N ASN A 18 -17.41 10.55 14.38
CA ASN A 18 -18.10 10.81 13.12
C ASN A 18 -17.81 12.24 12.64
N VAL A 19 -16.64 12.42 12.03
CA VAL A 19 -16.10 13.72 11.63
C VAL A 19 -15.66 13.74 10.17
N SER A 20 -15.73 14.91 9.54
CA SER A 20 -15.06 15.15 8.27
C SER A 20 -13.63 15.65 8.55
N MET A 21 -12.64 15.01 7.95
CA MET A 21 -11.23 15.34 8.09
C MET A 21 -10.68 15.87 6.77
N GLY A 22 -10.02 17.03 6.83
CA GLY A 22 -9.23 17.53 5.71
C GLY A 22 -8.02 16.63 5.47
N LEU A 23 -7.70 16.41 4.19
CA LEU A 23 -6.52 15.68 3.76
C LEU A 23 -5.39 16.66 3.44
N SER A 24 -4.15 16.28 3.73
CA SER A 24 -2.98 17.13 3.45
C SER A 24 -2.73 17.25 1.95
N GLU A 25 -1.90 18.20 1.54
CA GLU A 25 -1.49 18.31 0.12
C GLU A 25 -0.79 17.03 -0.36
N SER A 26 0.00 16.37 0.50
CA SER A 26 0.66 15.10 0.19
C SER A 26 -0.35 13.97 -0.07
N ASP A 27 -1.46 13.94 0.67
CA ASP A 27 -2.55 12.96 0.47
C ASP A 27 -3.32 13.22 -0.83
N GLN A 28 -3.35 14.47 -1.31
CA GLN A 28 -4.12 14.87 -2.48
C GLN A 28 -3.36 14.68 -3.80
N VAL A 29 -2.03 14.76 -3.80
CA VAL A 29 -1.20 14.61 -5.01
C VAL A 29 -0.89 13.17 -5.40
N VAL A 30 -1.08 12.22 -4.47
CA VAL A 30 -0.92 10.79 -4.77
C VAL A 30 -2.05 10.29 -5.67
N ARG A 31 -1.84 9.16 -6.34
CA ARG A 31 -2.93 8.50 -7.08
C ARG A 31 -3.99 8.04 -6.09
N TRP A 32 -5.25 8.39 -6.34
CA TRP A 32 -6.39 7.97 -5.52
C TRP A 32 -6.81 6.54 -5.81
N THR A 33 -5.83 5.64 -5.69
CA THR A 33 -5.94 4.21 -5.90
C THR A 33 -5.52 3.46 -4.64
N HIS A 34 -5.74 2.16 -4.63
CA HIS A 34 -5.33 1.28 -3.55
C HIS A 34 -3.94 0.72 -3.81
N ALA A 35 -3.07 0.74 -2.80
CA ALA A 35 -1.80 0.05 -2.81
C ALA A 35 -2.03 -1.44 -2.45
N PRO A 36 -1.72 -2.38 -3.36
CA PRO A 36 -1.89 -3.80 -3.08
C PRO A 36 -0.67 -4.36 -2.32
N THR A 37 -0.92 -5.23 -1.35
CA THR A 37 0.08 -6.10 -0.72
C THR A 37 -0.47 -7.51 -0.57
N ILE A 38 0.40 -8.53 -0.65
CA ILE A 38 0.02 -9.94 -0.53
C ILE A 38 0.92 -10.62 0.48
N TYR A 39 0.32 -11.40 1.37
CA TYR A 39 1.00 -12.22 2.36
C TYR A 39 0.55 -13.67 2.21
N ILE A 40 1.48 -14.61 2.05
CA ILE A 40 1.16 -16.03 1.90
C ILE A 40 1.69 -16.79 3.12
N TYR A 41 0.80 -17.53 3.77
CA TYR A 41 1.08 -18.31 4.98
C TYR A 41 0.83 -19.80 4.72
N LYS A 42 1.64 -20.65 5.35
CA LYS A 42 1.39 -22.10 5.43
C LYS A 42 0.28 -22.36 6.48
N GLU A 43 -0.63 -23.29 6.19
CA GLU A 43 -1.88 -23.56 6.96
C GLU A 43 -1.69 -23.93 8.44
N ASN A 44 -0.47 -24.24 8.92
CA ASN A 44 -0.25 -24.82 10.25
C ASN A 44 -0.87 -24.04 11.44
N GLN A 45 -1.40 -22.83 11.25
CA GLN A 45 -2.12 -22.03 12.25
C GLN A 45 -3.40 -21.32 11.74
N THR A 46 -4.04 -21.78 10.65
CA THR A 46 -5.14 -21.05 9.98
C THR A 46 -6.56 -21.50 10.37
N GLN A 47 -6.70 -22.40 11.34
CA GLN A 47 -8.03 -22.70 11.90
C GLN A 47 -8.70 -21.42 12.41
N ASN A 48 -9.96 -21.23 12.05
CA ASN A 48 -10.78 -20.05 12.36
C ASN A 48 -10.11 -18.71 12.01
N ALA A 49 -9.26 -18.68 10.96
CA ALA A 49 -8.54 -17.48 10.57
C ALA A 49 -9.50 -16.35 10.18
N LEU A 50 -10.57 -16.66 9.44
CA LEU A 50 -11.57 -15.67 9.04
C LEU A 50 -12.26 -15.04 10.24
N GLU A 51 -12.72 -15.83 11.21
CA GLU A 51 -13.41 -15.33 12.40
C GLU A 51 -12.48 -14.46 13.25
N ARG A 52 -11.24 -14.91 13.50
CA ARG A 52 -10.24 -14.15 14.24
C ARG A 52 -9.86 -12.84 13.54
N MET A 53 -9.67 -12.89 12.23
CA MET A 53 -9.33 -11.71 11.44
C MET A 53 -10.51 -10.73 11.39
N ARG A 54 -11.75 -11.22 11.26
CA ARG A 54 -12.95 -10.37 11.28
C ARG A 54 -13.15 -9.67 12.62
N ASP A 55 -13.02 -10.41 13.74
CA ASP A 55 -13.12 -9.86 15.09
C ASP A 55 -12.04 -8.81 15.36
N SER A 56 -10.77 -9.18 15.14
CA SER A 56 -9.65 -8.27 15.34
C SER A 56 -9.69 -7.06 14.39
N LEU A 57 -10.19 -7.21 13.16
CA LEU A 57 -10.38 -6.09 12.23
C LEU A 57 -11.42 -5.12 12.77
N SER A 58 -12.56 -5.63 13.26
CA SER A 58 -13.59 -4.79 13.89
C SER A 58 -13.06 -4.03 15.10
N ARG A 59 -12.22 -4.66 15.92
CA ARG A 59 -11.58 -4.04 17.10
C ARG A 59 -10.53 -2.99 16.72
N ILE A 60 -9.62 -3.30 15.80
CA ILE A 60 -8.56 -2.34 15.44
C ILE A 60 -9.10 -1.11 14.70
N LEU A 61 -10.22 -1.25 14.00
CA LEU A 61 -10.90 -0.12 13.35
C LEU A 61 -11.43 0.92 14.35
N VAL A 62 -11.47 0.64 15.65
CA VAL A 62 -11.71 1.68 16.67
C VAL A 62 -10.55 2.68 16.72
N HIS A 63 -9.31 2.17 16.71
CA HIS A 63 -8.08 2.97 16.77
C HIS A 63 -7.73 3.59 15.39
N TYR A 64 -8.03 2.87 14.32
CA TYR A 64 -7.77 3.27 12.93
C TYR A 64 -9.08 3.62 12.19
N TYR A 65 -10.02 4.26 12.88
CA TYR A 65 -11.35 4.57 12.37
C TYR A 65 -11.42 5.31 11.02
N PRO A 66 -10.42 6.13 10.61
CA PRO A 66 -10.35 6.67 9.25
C PRO A 66 -10.49 5.61 8.14
N LEU A 67 -9.97 4.40 8.35
CA LEU A 67 -10.04 3.30 7.37
C LEU A 67 -11.48 2.83 7.09
N ALA A 68 -12.38 2.98 8.07
CA ALA A 68 -13.80 2.64 7.93
C ALA A 68 -14.65 3.77 7.33
N GLY A 69 -14.03 4.88 6.93
CA GLY A 69 -14.70 6.02 6.30
C GLY A 69 -14.88 5.88 4.79
N ARG A 70 -15.22 7.00 4.14
CA ARG A 70 -15.23 7.16 2.68
C ARG A 70 -14.66 8.51 2.29
N LEU A 71 -14.16 8.64 1.08
CA LEU A 71 -13.81 9.95 0.54
C LEU A 71 -15.07 10.67 0.07
N THR A 72 -15.01 11.99 0.03
CA THR A 72 -16.05 12.84 -0.57
C THR A 72 -15.37 13.95 -1.34
N TRP A 73 -15.95 14.35 -2.46
CA TRP A 73 -15.49 15.53 -3.18
C TRP A 73 -15.72 16.81 -2.35
N ILE A 74 -14.77 17.73 -2.46
CA ILE A 74 -14.85 19.11 -1.98
C ILE A 74 -14.42 20.06 -3.11
N GLU A 75 -14.55 21.37 -2.87
CA GLU A 75 -14.22 22.39 -3.87
C GLU A 75 -12.77 22.29 -4.40
N GLY A 76 -12.57 22.71 -5.65
CA GLY A 76 -11.25 22.76 -6.28
C GLY A 76 -10.72 21.41 -6.79
N GLY A 77 -11.59 20.41 -6.98
CA GLY A 77 -11.19 19.07 -7.42
C GLY A 77 -10.42 18.30 -6.34
N ARG A 78 -10.70 18.62 -5.07
CA ARG A 78 -10.05 18.04 -3.90
C ARG A 78 -11.01 17.05 -3.22
N VAL A 79 -10.49 16.27 -2.27
CA VAL A 79 -11.27 15.33 -1.48
C VAL A 79 -11.06 15.53 0.01
N ALA A 80 -12.09 15.22 0.79
CA ALA A 80 -12.02 15.10 2.24
C ALA A 80 -12.35 13.66 2.65
N LEU A 81 -11.93 13.28 3.86
CA LEU A 81 -12.28 12.01 4.46
C LEU A 81 -13.51 12.17 5.35
N ASN A 82 -14.60 11.46 5.03
CA ASN A 82 -15.75 11.34 5.89
C ASN A 82 -15.63 10.09 6.78
N CYS A 83 -15.39 10.27 8.08
CA CYS A 83 -15.26 9.20 9.07
C CYS A 83 -16.65 8.67 9.50
N ASN A 84 -17.43 8.20 8.54
CA ASN A 84 -18.84 7.82 8.71
C ASN A 84 -19.06 6.37 9.13
N THR A 85 -18.01 5.63 9.47
CA THR A 85 -18.08 4.21 9.89
C THR A 85 -18.78 3.28 8.87
N LYS A 86 -18.82 3.63 7.58
CA LYS A 86 -19.37 2.77 6.52
C LYS A 86 -18.70 1.39 6.46
N GLY A 87 -17.49 1.25 7.00
CA GLY A 87 -16.79 -0.02 7.18
C GLY A 87 -15.83 -0.35 6.05
N VAL A 88 -15.17 -1.49 6.19
CA VAL A 88 -14.16 -2.03 5.26
C VAL A 88 -14.66 -3.35 4.67
N THR A 89 -14.18 -3.70 3.48
CA THR A 89 -14.59 -4.95 2.82
C THR A 89 -13.66 -6.09 3.18
N LEU A 90 -14.20 -7.17 3.73
CA LEU A 90 -13.48 -8.43 3.99
C LEU A 90 -14.07 -9.52 3.09
N ILE A 91 -13.24 -10.08 2.22
CA ILE A 91 -13.63 -11.09 1.22
C ILE A 91 -13.08 -12.44 1.65
N GLU A 92 -13.92 -13.46 1.65
CA GLU A 92 -13.50 -14.86 1.72
C GLU A 92 -13.46 -15.44 0.31
N ALA A 93 -12.39 -16.13 -0.04
CA ALA A 93 -12.21 -16.78 -1.32
C ALA A 93 -11.50 -18.13 -1.17
N GLU A 94 -11.65 -18.97 -2.18
CA GLU A 94 -10.94 -20.23 -2.33
C GLU A 94 -10.22 -20.28 -3.68
N SER A 95 -9.04 -20.88 -3.72
CA SER A 95 -8.30 -21.13 -4.96
C SER A 95 -8.02 -22.62 -5.11
N PRO A 96 -8.25 -23.21 -6.30
CA PRO A 96 -7.85 -24.59 -6.57
C PRO A 96 -6.34 -24.76 -6.69
N LYS A 97 -5.58 -23.67 -6.71
CA LYS A 97 -4.12 -23.65 -6.82
C LYS A 97 -3.46 -23.79 -5.46
N THR A 98 -2.32 -24.47 -5.46
CA THR A 98 -1.37 -24.59 -4.34
C THR A 98 -0.50 -23.35 -4.22
N MET A 99 0.21 -23.22 -3.10
CA MET A 99 1.24 -22.19 -2.95
C MET A 99 2.34 -22.30 -4.02
N ASP A 100 2.67 -23.52 -4.44
CA ASP A 100 3.70 -23.77 -5.47
C ASP A 100 3.22 -23.33 -6.86
N ASP A 101 1.92 -23.48 -7.16
CA ASP A 101 1.31 -22.99 -8.41
C ASP A 101 1.37 -21.45 -8.53
N TYR A 102 1.33 -20.75 -7.40
CA TYR A 102 1.51 -19.29 -7.37
C TYR A 102 2.98 -18.89 -7.53
N GLY A 103 3.91 -19.71 -7.03
CA GLY A 103 5.36 -19.51 -7.22
C GLY A 103 5.81 -18.11 -6.82
N ASP A 104 6.65 -17.49 -7.67
CA ASP A 104 7.00 -16.08 -7.54
C ASP A 104 5.91 -15.20 -8.18
N ILE A 105 4.88 -14.88 -7.40
CA ILE A 105 3.73 -14.08 -7.85
C ILE A 105 4.11 -12.68 -8.35
N THR A 106 5.30 -12.18 -8.00
CA THR A 106 5.73 -10.81 -8.33
C THR A 106 5.98 -10.60 -9.81
N THR A 107 6.18 -11.67 -10.58
CA THR A 107 6.42 -11.61 -12.03
C THR A 107 5.16 -11.92 -12.85
N ASN A 108 4.01 -12.09 -12.20
CA ASN A 108 2.77 -12.48 -12.89
C ASN A 108 1.56 -11.71 -12.33
N GLU A 109 1.25 -10.57 -12.96
CA GLU A 109 0.12 -9.71 -12.60
C GLU A 109 -1.22 -10.45 -12.60
N LYS A 110 -1.39 -11.44 -13.49
CA LYS A 110 -2.60 -12.27 -13.55
C LYS A 110 -2.74 -13.18 -12.33
N LEU A 111 -1.64 -13.73 -11.80
CA LEU A 111 -1.68 -14.50 -10.56
C LEU A 111 -1.88 -13.60 -9.35
N MET A 112 -1.28 -12.41 -9.36
CA MET A 112 -1.45 -11.40 -8.33
C MET A 112 -2.90 -10.96 -8.19
N SER A 113 -3.58 -10.68 -9.31
CA SER A 113 -4.99 -10.24 -9.33
C SER A 113 -5.98 -11.29 -8.84
N GLU A 114 -5.61 -12.58 -8.81
CA GLU A 114 -6.44 -13.62 -8.18
C GLU A 114 -6.40 -13.55 -6.64
N LEU A 115 -5.39 -12.92 -6.04
CA LEU A 115 -5.16 -12.93 -4.60
C LEU A 115 -5.41 -11.60 -3.88
N ILE A 116 -5.68 -10.52 -4.63
CA ILE A 116 -6.02 -9.19 -4.09
C ILE A 116 -7.46 -8.82 -4.42
N PRO A 117 -8.14 -8.06 -3.55
CA PRO A 117 -9.45 -7.49 -3.87
C PRO A 117 -9.38 -6.62 -5.14
N MET A 118 -10.27 -6.86 -6.10
CA MET A 118 -10.46 -5.93 -7.21
C MET A 118 -11.25 -4.72 -6.73
N VAL A 119 -10.80 -3.51 -7.12
CA VAL A 119 -11.48 -2.25 -6.82
C VAL A 119 -12.03 -1.68 -8.11
N ASP A 120 -13.34 -1.46 -8.15
CA ASP A 120 -14.04 -0.87 -9.28
C ASP A 120 -14.10 0.66 -9.16
N TYR A 121 -13.08 1.33 -9.70
CA TYR A 121 -12.96 2.79 -9.70
C TYR A 121 -14.00 3.51 -10.58
N SER A 122 -14.92 2.79 -11.24
CA SER A 122 -16.05 3.42 -11.93
C SER A 122 -17.17 3.84 -10.97
N GLN A 123 -17.15 3.33 -9.73
CA GLN A 123 -18.12 3.69 -8.70
C GLN A 123 -17.87 5.09 -8.13
N PRO A 124 -18.91 5.76 -7.60
CA PRO A 124 -18.74 7.03 -6.88
C PRO A 124 -17.71 6.89 -5.76
N ILE A 125 -16.88 7.93 -5.58
CA ILE A 125 -15.78 7.91 -4.60
C ILE A 125 -16.30 7.73 -3.15
N GLU A 126 -17.53 8.18 -2.91
CA GLU A 126 -18.27 8.05 -1.64
C GLU A 126 -18.72 6.63 -1.31
N GLU A 127 -18.65 5.71 -2.28
CA GLU A 127 -18.97 4.29 -2.10
C GLU A 127 -17.73 3.40 -2.03
N LEU A 128 -16.60 3.83 -2.58
CA LEU A 128 -15.33 3.09 -2.57
C LEU A 128 -14.80 2.87 -1.13
N PRO A 129 -14.73 1.62 -0.63
CA PRO A 129 -14.09 1.31 0.63
C PRO A 129 -12.62 1.72 0.60
N LEU A 130 -12.09 2.24 1.72
CA LEU A 130 -10.69 2.69 1.80
C LEU A 130 -9.73 1.55 2.17
N LEU A 131 -10.28 0.45 2.67
CA LEU A 131 -9.57 -0.79 2.95
C LEU A 131 -10.42 -1.95 2.44
N LEU A 132 -9.78 -2.81 1.65
CA LEU A 132 -10.31 -4.10 1.26
C LEU A 132 -9.29 -5.18 1.59
N VAL A 133 -9.76 -6.31 2.09
CA VAL A 133 -8.94 -7.47 2.41
C VAL A 133 -9.58 -8.71 1.80
N GLN A 134 -8.78 -9.57 1.16
CA GLN A 134 -9.20 -10.88 0.68
C GLN A 134 -8.40 -11.98 1.35
N LEU A 135 -9.08 -12.91 2.01
CA LEU A 135 -8.52 -14.15 2.52
C LEU A 135 -8.80 -15.24 1.50
N THR A 136 -7.77 -15.76 0.86
CA THR A 136 -7.87 -16.85 -0.13
C THR A 136 -7.30 -18.13 0.45
N ARG A 137 -8.14 -19.14 0.67
CA ARG A 137 -7.70 -20.50 1.02
C ARG A 137 -7.11 -21.17 -0.22
N LEU A 138 -5.89 -21.64 -0.13
CA LEU A 138 -5.16 -22.32 -1.21
C LEU A 138 -5.28 -23.83 -1.03
N LYS A 139 -5.74 -24.55 -2.05
CA LYS A 139 -5.81 -26.01 -1.99
C LYS A 139 -4.41 -26.62 -2.05
N GLY A 140 -4.17 -27.65 -1.26
CA GLY A 140 -2.99 -28.51 -1.36
C GLY A 140 -3.23 -29.82 -0.63
N SER A 141 -2.90 -30.95 -1.26
CA SER A 141 -3.10 -32.29 -0.66
C SER A 141 -2.20 -32.54 0.56
N SER A 142 -1.06 -31.87 0.62
CA SER A 142 -0.10 -31.94 1.73
C SER A 142 0.26 -30.56 2.32
N ASN A 143 0.03 -29.48 1.57
CA ASN A 143 0.42 -28.11 1.92
C ASN A 143 -0.72 -27.14 1.61
N GLN A 144 -1.75 -27.13 2.45
CA GLN A 144 -2.74 -26.06 2.37
C GLN A 144 -2.09 -24.72 2.79
N GLY A 145 -2.64 -23.61 2.32
CA GLY A 145 -2.11 -22.29 2.60
C GLY A 145 -3.20 -21.22 2.65
N LEU A 146 -2.86 -20.06 3.20
CA LEU A 146 -3.72 -18.90 3.24
C LEU A 146 -3.00 -17.71 2.63
N ALA A 147 -3.56 -17.15 1.57
CA ALA A 147 -3.12 -15.87 1.03
C ALA A 147 -4.01 -14.75 1.58
N ILE A 148 -3.40 -13.65 2.02
CA ILE A 148 -4.07 -12.44 2.48
C ILE A 148 -3.66 -11.32 1.52
N GLY A 149 -4.59 -10.89 0.67
CA GLY A 149 -4.44 -9.71 -0.15
C GLY A 149 -5.04 -8.49 0.53
N VAL A 150 -4.29 -7.39 0.60
CA VAL A 150 -4.76 -6.12 1.16
C VAL A 150 -4.69 -5.06 0.08
N ALA A 151 -5.76 -4.31 -0.09
CA ALA A 151 -5.83 -3.12 -0.92
C ALA A 151 -6.22 -1.93 -0.03
N ILE A 152 -5.27 -1.03 0.22
CA ILE A 152 -5.46 0.13 1.11
C ILE A 152 -5.33 1.44 0.31
N SER A 153 -6.27 2.36 0.49
CA SER A 153 -6.29 3.63 -0.26
C SER A 153 -5.05 4.46 0.07
N HIS A 154 -4.25 4.77 -0.96
CA HIS A 154 -3.00 5.51 -0.81
C HIS A 154 -3.24 6.98 -0.39
N VAL A 155 -4.49 7.46 -0.50
CA VAL A 155 -4.92 8.78 -0.01
C VAL A 155 -4.86 8.86 1.52
N LEU A 156 -5.01 7.73 2.23
CA LEU A 156 -5.00 7.71 3.70
C LEU A 156 -3.61 7.53 4.28
N CYS A 157 -2.73 6.80 3.62
CA CYS A 157 -1.46 6.38 4.20
C CYS A 157 -0.40 6.14 3.14
N ASP A 158 0.85 6.43 3.52
CA ASP A 158 2.02 5.90 2.85
C ASP A 158 2.30 4.45 3.26
N GLY A 159 3.36 3.85 2.71
CA GLY A 159 3.75 2.48 3.04
C GLY A 159 4.10 2.26 4.51
N VAL A 160 4.63 3.27 5.22
CA VAL A 160 5.01 3.14 6.63
C VAL A 160 3.76 3.06 7.51
N ALA A 161 2.81 3.97 7.29
CA ALA A 161 1.53 3.96 7.98
C ALA A 161 0.72 2.70 7.68
N ALA A 162 0.70 2.24 6.42
CA ALA A 162 0.03 1.00 6.02
C ALA A 162 0.63 -0.23 6.74
N ILE A 163 1.96 -0.38 6.76
CA ILE A 163 2.63 -1.51 7.43
C ILE A 163 2.43 -1.44 8.95
N THR A 164 2.41 -0.24 9.54
CA THR A 164 2.12 -0.05 10.96
C THR A 164 0.74 -0.58 11.31
N PHE A 165 -0.28 -0.22 10.52
CA PHE A 165 -1.64 -0.76 10.67
C PHE A 165 -1.67 -2.30 10.53
N ILE A 166 -1.05 -2.85 9.48
CA ILE A 166 -1.05 -4.31 9.22
C ILE A 166 -0.38 -5.07 10.38
N ASN A 167 0.73 -4.56 10.91
CA ASN A 167 1.44 -5.17 12.04
C ASN A 167 0.60 -5.14 13.33
N ALA A 168 -0.01 -4.00 13.65
CA ALA A 168 -0.91 -3.86 14.79
C ALA A 168 -2.12 -4.80 14.65
N TRP A 169 -2.72 -4.88 13.45
CA TRP A 169 -3.84 -5.79 13.19
C TRP A 169 -3.42 -7.25 13.38
N ALA A 170 -2.25 -7.64 12.87
CA ALA A 170 -1.71 -8.99 13.05
C ALA A 170 -1.46 -9.33 14.53
N LYS A 171 -0.94 -8.39 15.33
CA LYS A 171 -0.81 -8.56 16.80
C LYS A 171 -2.16 -8.82 17.44
N LEU A 172 -3.16 -7.98 17.14
CA LEU A 172 -4.50 -8.12 17.70
C LEU A 172 -5.17 -9.43 17.29
N THR A 173 -4.94 -9.87 16.05
CA THR A 173 -5.41 -11.18 15.52
C THR A 173 -4.82 -12.36 16.29
N ARG A 174 -3.58 -12.24 16.77
CA ARG A 174 -2.91 -13.23 17.63
C ARG A 174 -3.33 -13.17 19.10
N GLY A 175 -4.20 -12.22 19.47
CA GLY A 175 -4.64 -12.00 20.85
C GLY A 175 -3.63 -11.24 21.71
N GLU A 176 -2.62 -10.61 21.09
CA GLU A 176 -1.67 -9.75 21.79
C GLU A 176 -2.27 -8.37 22.06
N ALA A 177 -1.79 -7.71 23.12
CA ALA A 177 -2.13 -6.34 23.41
C ALA A 177 -1.37 -5.37 22.47
N LEU A 178 -2.03 -4.30 22.07
CA LEU A 178 -1.39 -3.20 21.36
C LEU A 178 -0.63 -2.32 22.34
N ASP A 179 0.54 -1.82 21.94
CA ASP A 179 1.21 -0.77 22.70
C ASP A 179 0.50 0.60 22.52
N SER A 180 0.94 1.61 23.27
CA SER A 180 0.31 2.94 23.21
C SER A 180 0.42 3.61 21.84
N ILE A 181 1.47 3.34 21.07
CA ILE A 181 1.69 3.94 19.75
C ILE A 181 0.75 3.29 18.73
N GLU A 182 0.57 1.97 18.83
CA GLU A 182 -0.35 1.18 18.00
C GLU A 182 -1.82 1.49 18.32
N MET A 183 -2.15 1.73 19.59
CA MET A 183 -3.51 2.03 20.04
C MET A 183 -3.95 3.46 19.73
N PHE A 184 -3.00 4.39 19.62
CA PHE A 184 -3.28 5.81 19.38
C PHE A 184 -2.44 6.35 18.23
N PRO A 185 -2.75 5.96 16.97
CA PRO A 185 -2.13 6.62 15.82
C PRO A 185 -2.44 8.12 15.89
N PHE A 186 -1.46 8.96 15.55
CA PHE A 186 -1.68 10.40 15.50
C PHE A 186 -2.49 10.75 14.24
N LEU A 187 -3.80 10.94 14.40
CA LEU A 187 -4.73 11.11 13.28
C LEU A 187 -5.01 12.58 12.93
N ASP A 188 -4.59 13.55 13.75
CA ASP A 188 -4.81 14.96 13.47
C ASP A 188 -3.91 15.45 12.33
N ARG A 189 -4.46 15.47 11.11
CA ARG A 189 -3.75 15.93 9.90
C ARG A 189 -3.51 17.44 9.87
N THR A 190 -4.10 18.22 10.76
CA THR A 190 -3.92 19.68 10.75
C THR A 190 -2.48 20.08 11.06
N ILE A 191 -1.71 19.23 11.74
CA ILE A 191 -0.30 19.48 12.09
C ILE A 191 0.61 19.65 10.86
N ILE A 192 0.26 19.04 9.72
CA ILE A 192 1.01 19.13 8.47
C ILE A 192 0.45 20.18 7.50
N ASN A 193 -0.66 20.82 7.84
CA ASN A 193 -1.20 21.90 7.04
C ASN A 193 -0.41 23.19 7.30
N SER A 194 -0.03 23.89 6.24
CA SER A 194 0.62 25.19 6.37
C SER A 194 -0.38 26.22 6.90
N THR A 195 -0.13 26.77 8.09
CA THR A 195 -0.87 27.92 8.62
C THR A 195 -0.36 29.26 8.08
N TYR A 196 0.78 29.25 7.39
CA TYR A 196 1.39 30.43 6.80
C TYR A 196 0.91 30.65 5.36
N PRO A 197 0.80 31.91 4.90
CA PRO A 197 0.53 32.21 3.51
C PRO A 197 1.63 31.60 2.61
N PRO A 198 1.30 31.20 1.37
CA PRO A 198 2.27 30.68 0.41
C PRO A 198 3.44 31.65 0.26
N ARG A 199 4.67 31.15 0.44
CA ARG A 199 5.89 31.91 0.19
C ARG A 199 6.32 31.73 -1.25
N THR A 200 7.05 32.70 -1.80
CA THR A 200 7.69 32.55 -3.11
C THR A 200 8.58 31.30 -3.10
N PRO A 201 8.43 30.38 -4.07
CA PRO A 201 9.26 29.17 -4.14
C PRO A 201 10.75 29.55 -4.18
N ARG A 202 11.54 28.99 -3.27
CA ARG A 202 13.00 29.20 -3.23
C ARG A 202 13.77 28.29 -4.18
N PHE A 203 13.14 27.19 -4.59
CA PHE A 203 13.74 26.17 -5.43
C PHE A 203 12.79 25.84 -6.56
N ASP A 204 13.36 25.65 -7.74
CA ASP A 204 12.67 25.06 -8.87
C ASP A 204 12.68 23.55 -8.70
N HIS A 205 11.56 22.98 -8.23
CA HIS A 205 11.44 21.56 -7.91
C HIS A 205 11.16 20.74 -9.18
N PRO A 206 12.11 19.91 -9.68
CA PRO A 206 11.90 19.15 -10.91
C PRO A 206 10.73 18.18 -10.85
N ALA A 207 10.41 17.67 -9.64
CA ALA A 207 9.30 16.75 -9.40
C ALA A 207 7.91 17.38 -9.64
N LEU A 208 7.79 18.71 -9.64
CA LEU A 208 6.54 19.43 -9.93
C LEU A 208 6.38 19.76 -11.42
N LYS A 209 7.41 19.49 -12.23
CA LYS A 209 7.35 19.73 -13.68
C LYS A 209 6.73 18.51 -14.38
N PRO A 210 6.12 18.71 -15.57
CA PRO A 210 5.73 17.59 -16.42
C PRO A 210 6.93 16.68 -16.69
N LEU A 211 6.67 15.37 -16.74
CA LEU A 211 7.68 14.40 -17.15
C LEU A 211 8.16 14.73 -18.58
N PRO A 212 9.45 14.55 -18.89
CA PRO A 212 9.96 14.79 -20.23
C PRO A 212 9.29 13.86 -21.24
N LEU A 213 8.93 14.41 -22.40
CA LEU A 213 8.43 13.62 -23.53
C LEU A 213 9.60 12.98 -24.27
N LYS A 214 9.33 11.83 -24.90
CA LYS A 214 10.25 11.25 -25.88
C LYS A 214 10.44 12.24 -27.03
N LEU A 215 11.69 12.39 -27.49
CA LEU A 215 12.00 13.30 -28.59
C LEU A 215 11.19 12.93 -29.83
N GLY A 216 10.42 13.90 -30.35
CA GLY A 216 9.50 13.71 -31.49
C GLY A 216 8.05 13.41 -31.13
N SER A 217 7.74 13.12 -29.86
CA SER A 217 6.36 12.92 -29.38
C SER A 217 5.76 14.23 -28.85
N THR A 218 4.46 14.41 -29.07
CA THR A 218 3.70 15.56 -28.53
C THR A 218 2.94 15.23 -27.24
N ASP A 219 2.76 13.94 -26.94
CA ASP A 219 2.12 13.43 -25.73
C ASP A 219 2.75 12.10 -25.28
N THR A 220 2.16 11.49 -24.24
CA THR A 220 2.62 10.22 -23.67
C THR A 220 1.76 9.02 -24.07
N LYS A 221 0.79 9.15 -25.00
CA LYS A 221 -0.21 8.11 -25.27
C LYS A 221 0.43 6.83 -25.81
N GLU A 222 1.27 6.96 -26.83
CA GLU A 222 2.00 5.83 -27.41
C GLU A 222 2.79 5.07 -26.34
N GLU A 223 3.49 5.78 -25.45
CA GLU A 223 4.26 5.17 -24.36
C GLU A 223 3.37 4.54 -23.27
N GLN A 224 2.16 5.08 -23.03
CA GLN A 224 1.21 4.52 -22.08
C GLN A 224 0.57 3.21 -22.56
N GLU A 225 0.33 3.10 -23.87
CA GLU A 225 -0.30 1.96 -24.56
C GLU A 225 0.64 0.77 -24.80
N LYS A 226 1.96 0.98 -24.68
CA LYS A 226 2.93 -0.12 -24.82
C LYS A 226 2.67 -1.23 -23.81
N GLU A 227 2.81 -2.47 -24.29
CA GLU A 227 2.82 -3.65 -23.46
C GLU A 227 3.99 -3.57 -22.46
N LYS A 228 3.68 -3.84 -21.19
CA LYS A 228 4.63 -3.80 -20.08
C LYS A 228 4.83 -5.19 -19.57
N THR A 229 6.05 -5.49 -19.14
CA THR A 229 6.38 -6.72 -18.44
C THR A 229 7.15 -6.39 -17.18
N SER A 230 7.00 -7.23 -16.17
CA SER A 230 7.59 -7.06 -14.86
C SER A 230 8.57 -8.20 -14.59
N MET A 231 9.77 -7.87 -14.09
CA MET A 231 10.77 -8.86 -13.71
C MET A 231 11.34 -8.55 -12.33
N MET A 232 11.59 -9.59 -11.54
CA MET A 232 12.28 -9.46 -10.26
C MET A 232 13.79 -9.66 -10.45
N LEU A 233 14.57 -8.62 -10.21
CA LEU A 233 16.03 -8.68 -10.21
C LEU A 233 16.53 -8.88 -8.78
N ARG A 234 16.98 -10.09 -8.47
CA ARG A 234 17.53 -10.42 -7.15
C ARG A 234 19.00 -10.02 -7.08
N LEU A 235 19.38 -9.31 -6.03
CA LEU A 235 20.76 -8.96 -5.73
C LEU A 235 21.19 -9.54 -4.40
N THR A 236 22.31 -10.26 -4.42
CA THR A 236 22.91 -10.80 -3.21
C THR A 236 23.62 -9.70 -2.42
N SER A 237 23.81 -9.90 -1.12
CA SER A 237 24.59 -8.99 -0.28
C SER A 237 26.00 -8.75 -0.83
N GLN A 238 26.62 -9.79 -1.42
CA GLN A 238 27.94 -9.68 -2.05
C GLN A 238 27.91 -8.78 -3.30
N GLN A 239 26.87 -8.90 -4.14
CA GLN A 239 26.70 -8.03 -5.31
C GLN A 239 26.47 -6.57 -4.89
N VAL A 240 25.62 -6.32 -3.89
CA VAL A 240 25.36 -4.98 -3.36
C VAL A 240 26.63 -4.35 -2.79
N GLU A 241 27.42 -5.08 -2.00
CA GLU A 241 28.69 -4.56 -1.46
C GLU A 241 29.72 -4.32 -2.57
N LYS A 242 29.79 -5.16 -3.61
CA LYS A 242 30.66 -4.92 -4.76
C LYS A 242 30.28 -3.64 -5.51
N LEU A 243 28.98 -3.42 -5.77
CA LEU A 243 28.48 -2.20 -6.40
C LEU A 243 28.76 -0.97 -5.55
N LYS A 244 28.54 -1.10 -4.24
CA LYS A 244 28.76 -0.02 -3.28
C LYS A 244 30.23 0.34 -3.17
N LYS A 245 31.13 -0.64 -3.16
CA LYS A 245 32.57 -0.39 -3.24
C LYS A 245 32.93 0.36 -4.52
N LYS A 246 32.49 -0.14 -5.69
CA LYS A 246 32.76 0.49 -7.00
C LYS A 246 32.28 1.95 -7.03
N ALA A 247 31.04 2.21 -6.61
CA ALA A 247 30.47 3.56 -6.62
C ALA A 247 31.23 4.54 -5.69
N ASN A 248 31.72 4.07 -4.55
CA ASN A 248 32.52 4.90 -3.65
C ASN A 248 33.97 5.08 -4.16
N ASP A 249 34.57 4.08 -4.81
CA ASP A 249 35.91 4.15 -5.40
C ASP A 249 35.96 5.10 -6.62
N GLU A 250 34.89 5.15 -7.42
CA GLU A 250 34.76 6.02 -8.61
C GLU A 250 34.32 7.45 -8.28
N ARG A 251 34.12 7.77 -7.00
CA ARG A 251 33.62 9.07 -6.58
C ARG A 251 34.62 10.19 -6.89
N PRO A 252 34.19 11.34 -7.46
CA PRO A 252 35.07 12.47 -7.70
C PRO A 252 35.73 12.96 -6.40
N LYS A 253 37.06 13.07 -6.38
CA LYS A 253 37.86 13.45 -5.18
C LYS A 253 37.51 14.82 -4.57
N LYS A 254 36.73 15.67 -5.24
CA LYS A 254 36.23 16.93 -4.65
C LYS A 254 35.26 16.71 -3.49
N ASP A 255 34.74 15.49 -3.34
CA ASP A 255 33.77 15.09 -2.32
C ASP A 255 34.39 14.39 -1.10
N GLU A 256 35.70 14.54 -0.81
CA GLU A 256 36.43 13.77 0.22
C GLU A 256 35.79 13.78 1.64
N MET A 257 34.96 14.77 1.98
CA MET A 257 34.21 14.81 3.25
C MET A 257 32.84 14.11 3.24
N SER A 258 32.47 13.46 2.13
CA SER A 258 31.13 12.92 1.98
C SER A 258 31.01 11.51 2.54
N ARG A 259 29.88 11.23 3.21
CA ARG A 259 29.55 9.86 3.64
C ARG A 259 29.55 8.89 2.45
N PRO A 260 29.85 7.60 2.68
CA PRO A 260 29.68 6.58 1.66
C PRO A 260 28.23 6.54 1.13
N TYR A 261 28.07 6.15 -0.13
CA TYR A 261 26.76 5.89 -0.71
C TYR A 261 26.03 4.78 0.05
N SER A 262 24.75 5.03 0.31
CA SER A 262 23.82 4.07 0.88
C SER A 262 23.45 3.00 -0.15
N ARG A 263 22.89 1.88 0.32
CA ARG A 263 22.40 0.81 -0.57
C ARG A 263 21.34 1.34 -1.56
N TYR A 264 20.47 2.23 -1.11
CA TYR A 264 19.42 2.82 -1.96
C TYR A 264 20.01 3.65 -3.10
N GLU A 265 20.96 4.55 -2.79
CA GLU A 265 21.61 5.41 -3.79
C GLU A 265 22.35 4.61 -4.85
N VAL A 266 23.10 3.58 -4.43
CA VAL A 266 23.83 2.71 -5.37
C VAL A 266 22.88 1.93 -6.28
N MET A 267 21.78 1.43 -5.72
CA MET A 267 20.76 0.73 -6.49
C MET A 267 20.07 1.63 -7.51
N GLU A 268 19.71 2.85 -7.12
CA GLU A 268 19.10 3.83 -8.01
C GLU A 268 20.04 4.21 -9.17
N MET A 269 21.33 4.42 -8.88
CA MET A 269 22.34 4.72 -9.92
C MET A 269 22.49 3.56 -10.91
N CYS A 270 22.51 2.31 -10.44
CA CYS A 270 22.61 1.15 -11.32
C CYS A 270 21.41 1.02 -12.25
N ILE A 271 20.20 1.35 -11.79
CA ILE A 271 18.97 1.27 -12.59
C ILE A 271 18.86 2.45 -13.57
N LYS A 272 19.31 3.65 -13.21
CA LYS A 272 19.28 4.82 -14.12
C LYS A 272 20.42 4.83 -15.15
N GLY A 273 21.49 4.09 -14.89
CA GLY A 273 22.65 4.00 -15.79
C GLY A 273 22.49 3.00 -16.95
N THR A 274 21.38 2.27 -17.00
CA THR A 274 20.97 1.39 -18.11
C THR A 274 20.02 2.11 -19.05
#